data_AF-A0A165X8G0-F1
#
_entry.id   AF-A0A165X8G0-F1
#
_cell.length_a   1.000
_cell.length_b   1.000
_cell.length_c   1.000
_cell.angle_alpha   90.00
_cell.angle_beta   90.00
_cell.angle_gamma   90.00
#
_symmetry.space_group_name_H-M   'P 1'
#
loop_
_entity.id
_entity.type
_entity.pdbx_description
1 polymer ?
#
loop_
_entity_poly.entity_id
_entity_poly.type
_entity_poly.pdbx_seq_one_letter_code
_entity_poly.pdbx_strand_id
1 'polypeptide(L)'
;LPKHRARKLAPKFIGPFKVLAAWPATSDYDLALSAELVARNIHSRFHASLLRAFEANDDRLFPSRESKRFYDFGMPDDDEWLVDEVFGHRVGSTGVEFAVRWTAGDTTWEPYANVDELEALDQYFALQGVQSVHDLEPSTRRAPAAAAAR
;
A
#
# COMPACT_ATOMS: atom_id res chain seq x y z
N LEU A 1 -10.96 -4.69 -12.16
CA LEU A 1 -10.51 -4.23 -10.83
C LEU A 1 -10.30 -5.45 -9.95
N PRO A 2 -9.33 -5.42 -9.02
CA PRO A 2 -9.16 -6.46 -8.01
C PRO A 2 -10.46 -6.75 -7.25
N LYS A 3 -10.57 -7.96 -6.70
CA LYS A 3 -11.71 -8.34 -5.85
C LYS A 3 -11.74 -7.41 -4.62
N HIS A 4 -12.93 -7.08 -4.13
CA HIS A 4 -13.19 -6.17 -2.99
C HIS A 4 -12.92 -4.66 -3.21
N ARG A 5 -12.51 -4.21 -4.41
CA ARG A 5 -12.40 -2.77 -4.70
C ARG A 5 -13.74 -2.17 -5.16
N ALA A 6 -14.17 -1.08 -4.53
CA ALA A 6 -15.37 -0.37 -4.97
C ALA A 6 -15.20 0.16 -6.40
N ARG A 7 -16.20 -0.06 -7.25
CA ARG A 7 -16.20 0.43 -8.65
C ARG A 7 -16.45 1.94 -8.76
N LYS A 8 -16.93 2.57 -7.69
CA LYS A 8 -17.18 4.02 -7.65
C LYS A 8 -15.83 4.73 -7.63
N LEU A 9 -15.67 5.76 -8.46
CA LEU A 9 -14.44 6.53 -8.67
C LEU A 9 -13.30 5.81 -9.40
N ALA A 10 -13.46 4.55 -9.81
CA ALA A 10 -12.47 3.87 -10.65
C ALA A 10 -12.47 4.46 -12.07
N PRO A 11 -11.29 4.76 -12.67
CA PRO A 11 -11.25 5.28 -14.02
C PRO A 11 -11.71 4.23 -15.03
N LYS A 12 -12.47 4.68 -16.03
CA LYS A 12 -13.14 3.82 -17.02
C LYS A 12 -12.18 3.12 -17.97
N PHE A 13 -11.06 3.77 -18.30
CA PHE A 13 -10.02 3.25 -19.18
C PHE A 13 -8.72 3.14 -18.40
N ILE A 14 -7.99 2.05 -18.61
CA ILE A 14 -6.70 1.86 -18.00
C ILE A 14 -5.59 2.30 -18.92
N GLY A 15 -4.64 3.07 -18.35
CA GLY A 15 -3.28 3.24 -18.83
C GLY A 15 -3.12 3.94 -20.18
N PRO A 16 -2.02 4.67 -20.39
CA PRO A 16 -1.48 4.82 -21.72
C PRO A 16 -0.79 3.52 -22.14
N PHE A 17 -1.18 2.96 -23.28
CA PHE A 17 -0.44 1.88 -23.93
C PHE A 17 0.05 2.37 -25.29
N LYS A 18 1.27 1.97 -25.65
CA LYS A 18 1.80 2.26 -26.99
C LYS A 18 1.11 1.35 -28.00
N VAL A 19 0.65 1.91 -29.10
CA VAL A 19 0.16 1.14 -30.25
C VAL A 19 1.38 0.57 -30.97
N LEU A 20 1.42 -0.76 -31.11
CA LEU A 20 2.47 -1.50 -31.81
C LEU A 20 2.12 -1.71 -33.28
N ALA A 21 0.86 -2.05 -33.56
CA ALA A 21 0.37 -2.26 -34.92
C ALA A 21 -1.10 -1.84 -35.03
N ALA A 22 -1.50 -1.46 -36.25
CA ALA A 22 -2.87 -1.14 -36.59
C ALA A 22 -3.35 -2.05 -37.73
N TRP A 23 -4.60 -2.49 -37.64
CA TRP A 23 -5.26 -3.37 -38.59
C TRP A 23 -6.54 -2.68 -39.10
N PRO A 24 -6.43 -1.72 -40.04
CA PRO A 24 -7.57 -0.89 -40.45
C PRO A 24 -8.74 -1.69 -41.03
N ALA A 25 -8.48 -2.85 -41.63
CA ALA A 25 -9.50 -3.72 -42.22
C ALA A 25 -10.53 -4.23 -41.19
N THR A 26 -10.08 -4.49 -39.96
CA THR A 26 -10.93 -4.96 -38.85
C THR A 26 -11.10 -3.91 -37.75
N SER A 27 -10.49 -2.74 -37.92
CA SER A 27 -10.43 -1.68 -36.90
C SER A 27 -9.80 -2.14 -35.57
N ASP A 28 -8.85 -3.08 -35.65
CA ASP A 28 -8.12 -3.59 -34.48
C ASP A 28 -6.75 -2.95 -34.34
N TYR A 29 -6.25 -2.89 -33.12
CA TYR A 29 -4.92 -2.39 -32.79
C TYR A 29 -4.24 -3.32 -31.79
N ASP A 30 -2.95 -3.56 -32.00
CA ASP A 30 -2.11 -4.29 -31.05
C ASP A 30 -1.43 -3.27 -30.13
N LEU A 31 -1.56 -3.47 -28.82
CA LEU A 31 -1.01 -2.61 -27.78
C LEU A 31 0.18 -3.26 -27.07
N ALA A 32 1.17 -2.45 -26.69
CA ALA A 32 2.22 -2.84 -25.76
C ALA A 32 1.67 -2.90 -24.34
N LEU A 33 1.11 -4.04 -23.95
CA LEU A 33 0.58 -4.26 -22.61
C LEU A 33 1.69 -4.34 -21.56
N SER A 34 1.39 -3.92 -20.33
CA SER A 34 2.28 -4.15 -19.18
C SER A 34 2.39 -5.64 -18.86
N ALA A 35 3.51 -6.05 -18.26
CA ALA A 35 3.76 -7.44 -17.87
C ALA A 35 2.64 -8.01 -16.98
N GLU A 36 2.04 -7.17 -16.13
CA GLU A 36 0.95 -7.53 -15.22
C GLU A 36 -0.32 -7.98 -15.96
N LEU A 37 -0.65 -7.32 -17.09
CA LEU A 37 -1.81 -7.67 -17.91
C LEU A 37 -1.56 -8.96 -18.69
N VAL A 38 -0.35 -9.12 -19.20
CA VAL A 38 0.08 -10.33 -19.92
C VAL A 38 0.07 -11.54 -18.98
N ALA A 39 0.56 -11.40 -17.75
CA ALA A 39 0.54 -12.45 -16.72
C ALA A 39 -0.88 -12.94 -16.39
N ARG A 40 -1.89 -12.11 -16.66
CA ARG A 40 -3.31 -12.43 -16.48
C ARG A 40 -3.99 -12.92 -17.76
N ASN A 41 -3.22 -13.28 -18.78
CA ASN A 41 -3.68 -13.75 -20.08
C ASN A 41 -4.59 -12.75 -20.82
N ILE A 42 -4.35 -11.45 -20.67
CA ILE A 42 -5.06 -10.44 -21.45
C ILE A 42 -4.41 -10.32 -22.83
N HIS A 43 -5.21 -10.45 -23.88
CA HIS A 43 -4.75 -10.30 -25.27
C HIS A 43 -4.36 -8.86 -25.57
N SER A 44 -3.30 -8.67 -26.36
CA SER A 44 -2.79 -7.36 -26.77
C SER A 44 -3.62 -6.66 -27.85
N ARG A 45 -4.51 -7.40 -28.53
CA ARG A 45 -5.32 -6.88 -29.64
C ARG A 45 -6.68 -6.40 -29.16
N PHE A 46 -7.01 -5.15 -29.50
CA PHE A 46 -8.29 -4.53 -29.14
C PHE A 46 -8.90 -3.80 -30.33
N HIS A 47 -10.22 -3.89 -30.45
CA HIS A 47 -10.99 -3.11 -31.41
C HIS A 47 -11.02 -1.63 -31.03
N ALA A 48 -11.04 -0.72 -32.02
CA ALA A 48 -10.99 0.73 -31.86
C ALA A 48 -12.02 1.30 -30.87
N SER A 49 -13.20 0.69 -30.78
CA SER A 49 -14.28 1.10 -29.87
C SER A 49 -13.95 0.96 -28.38
N LEU A 50 -12.95 0.14 -28.05
CA LEU A 50 -12.46 -0.05 -26.68
C LEU A 50 -11.27 0.85 -26.35
N LEU A 51 -10.76 1.60 -27.35
CA LEU A 51 -9.60 2.45 -27.21
C LEU A 51 -10.01 3.92 -27.06
N ARG A 52 -9.18 4.67 -26.35
CA ARG A 52 -9.32 6.12 -26.23
C ARG A 52 -7.93 6.73 -26.35
N ALA A 53 -7.83 7.84 -27.09
CA ALA A 53 -6.59 8.60 -27.16
C ALA A 53 -6.17 9.03 -25.75
N PHE A 54 -4.90 8.82 -25.43
CA PHE A 54 -4.33 9.26 -24.16
C PHE A 54 -4.09 10.77 -24.19
N GLU A 55 -4.58 11.46 -23.17
CA GLU A 55 -4.36 12.87 -22.93
C GLU A 55 -3.52 12.99 -21.66
N ALA A 56 -2.36 13.65 -21.76
CA ALA A 56 -1.48 13.82 -20.61
C ALA A 56 -2.15 14.72 -19.56
N ASN A 57 -1.98 14.37 -18.28
CA ASN A 57 -2.47 15.20 -17.18
C ASN A 57 -1.63 16.48 -17.09
N ASP A 58 -2.28 17.62 -16.86
CA ASP A 58 -1.58 18.85 -16.48
C ASP A 58 -1.36 18.84 -14.97
N ASP A 59 -0.14 18.53 -14.55
CA ASP A 59 0.23 18.39 -13.14
C ASP A 59 0.15 19.70 -12.37
N ARG A 60 0.13 20.85 -13.05
CA ARG A 60 -0.04 22.17 -12.40
C ARG A 60 -1.49 22.42 -12.01
N LEU A 61 -2.43 21.95 -12.83
CA LEU A 61 -3.87 22.12 -12.59
C LEU A 61 -4.46 20.99 -11.74
N PHE A 62 -3.92 19.78 -11.85
CA PHE A 62 -4.41 18.59 -11.16
C PHE A 62 -3.28 17.80 -10.50
N PRO A 63 -2.67 18.34 -9.43
CA PRO A 63 -1.75 17.56 -8.60
C PRO A 63 -2.49 16.35 -8.01
N SER A 64 -1.81 15.19 -7.95
CA SER A 64 -2.33 13.92 -7.39
C SER A 64 -3.26 13.08 -8.27
N ARG A 65 -3.29 13.29 -9.61
CA ARG A 65 -3.98 12.38 -10.56
C ARG A 65 -3.09 11.24 -11.07
N GLU A 66 -2.52 10.46 -10.17
CA GLU A 66 -1.75 9.27 -10.55
C GLU A 66 -2.69 8.12 -10.94
N SER A 67 -2.70 7.72 -12.21
CA SER A 67 -3.53 6.61 -12.68
C SER A 67 -3.15 5.27 -12.04
N LYS A 68 -1.87 5.09 -11.68
CA LYS A 68 -1.31 3.84 -11.16
C LYS A 68 -1.98 3.42 -9.84
N ARG A 69 -2.31 4.38 -8.95
CA ARG A 69 -3.03 4.13 -7.68
C ARG A 69 -4.35 3.35 -7.87
N PHE A 70 -5.05 3.57 -8.98
CA PHE A 70 -6.34 2.93 -9.23
C PHE A 70 -6.23 1.50 -9.77
N TYR A 71 -5.07 1.12 -10.31
CA TYR A 71 -4.82 -0.15 -10.98
C TYR A 71 -3.72 -0.94 -10.27
N ASP A 72 -3.91 -1.19 -8.98
CA ASP A 72 -3.17 -2.24 -8.29
C ASP A 72 -3.56 -3.58 -8.92
N PHE A 73 -2.56 -4.29 -9.40
CA PHE A 73 -2.71 -5.58 -10.07
C PHE A 73 -2.19 -6.76 -9.24
N GLY A 74 -2.13 -6.60 -7.93
CA GLY A 74 -1.82 -7.69 -7.01
C GLY A 74 -0.38 -8.19 -7.15
N MET A 75 0.51 -7.37 -7.72
CA MET A 75 1.91 -7.44 -7.30
C MET A 75 1.97 -6.78 -5.92
N PRO A 76 2.85 -7.25 -5.01
CA PRO A 76 3.10 -6.51 -3.79
C PRO A 76 3.43 -5.07 -4.18
N ASP A 77 2.68 -4.12 -3.63
CA ASP A 77 3.17 -2.75 -3.55
C ASP A 77 4.40 -2.86 -2.64
N ASP A 78 5.58 -2.99 -3.25
CA ASP A 78 6.84 -2.55 -2.64
C ASP A 78 6.89 -1.00 -2.61
N ASP A 79 5.71 -0.35 -2.63
CA ASP A 79 5.58 1.08 -2.41
C ASP A 79 5.86 1.30 -0.92
N GLU A 80 7.15 1.42 -0.61
CA GLU A 80 7.64 1.88 0.68
C GLU A 80 7.15 3.31 0.92
N TRP A 81 6.30 3.50 1.92
CA TRP A 81 5.79 4.81 2.29
C TRP A 81 6.73 5.51 3.26
N LEU A 82 7.05 6.77 2.98
CA LEU A 82 7.88 7.58 3.88
C LEU A 82 7.12 7.90 5.17
N VAL A 83 7.69 7.46 6.29
CA VAL A 83 7.21 7.72 7.65
C VAL A 83 7.85 8.99 8.20
N ASP A 84 7.03 9.81 8.85
CA ASP A 84 7.47 11.03 9.55
C ASP A 84 7.85 10.70 11.00
N GLU A 85 6.94 10.08 11.76
CA GLU A 85 7.23 9.66 13.14
C GLU A 85 6.35 8.49 13.61
N VAL A 86 6.88 7.70 14.55
CA VAL A 86 6.09 6.84 15.43
C VAL A 86 5.93 7.55 16.77
N PHE A 87 4.70 7.84 17.15
CA PHE A 87 4.42 8.71 18.32
C PHE A 87 3.64 8.02 19.44
N GLY A 88 3.30 6.75 19.28
CA GLY A 88 2.59 6.00 20.31
C GLY A 88 2.50 4.51 20.01
N HIS A 89 2.15 3.74 21.03
CA HIS A 89 1.81 2.33 20.90
C HIS A 89 0.56 2.01 21.72
N ARG A 90 -0.11 0.92 21.36
CA ARG A 90 -1.18 0.31 22.16
C ARG A 90 -0.99 -1.20 22.19
N VAL A 91 -1.29 -1.80 23.33
CA VAL A 91 -1.24 -3.25 23.50
C VAL A 91 -2.67 -3.78 23.46
N GLY A 92 -2.96 -4.57 22.43
CA GLY A 92 -4.24 -5.27 22.26
C GLY A 92 -4.12 -6.76 22.55
N SER A 93 -5.23 -7.48 22.38
CA SER A 93 -5.25 -8.95 22.52
C SER A 93 -4.44 -9.68 21.46
N THR A 94 -4.12 -9.02 20.34
CA THR A 94 -3.42 -9.57 19.18
C THR A 94 -1.96 -9.12 19.09
N GLY A 95 -1.46 -8.35 20.07
CA GLY A 95 -0.10 -7.83 20.11
C GLY A 95 -0.05 -6.30 20.21
N VAL A 96 1.13 -5.75 19.90
CA VAL A 96 1.41 -4.31 19.95
C VAL A 96 1.18 -3.68 18.57
N GLU A 97 0.46 -2.57 18.56
CA GLU A 97 0.28 -1.71 17.39
C GLU A 97 0.87 -0.32 17.66
N PHE A 98 1.39 0.31 16.62
CA PHE A 98 2.06 1.59 16.66
C PHE A 98 1.28 2.66 15.90
N ALA A 99 1.20 3.86 16.47
CA ALA A 99 0.62 5.02 15.81
C ALA A 99 1.69 5.67 14.92
N VAL A 100 1.50 5.56 13.61
CA VAL A 100 2.43 6.04 12.59
C VAL A 100 1.87 7.29 11.95
N ARG A 101 2.68 8.35 11.88
CA ARG A 101 2.40 9.52 11.04
C ARG A 101 3.16 9.38 9.73
N TRP A 102 2.44 9.45 8.62
CA TRP A 102 3.01 9.40 7.28
C TRP A 102 3.38 10.81 6.82
N THR A 103 4.40 10.92 5.96
CA THR A 103 4.75 12.22 5.34
C THR A 103 3.63 12.82 4.49
N ALA A 104 2.68 11.98 4.03
CA ALA A 104 1.47 12.41 3.36
C ALA A 104 0.43 13.09 4.29
N GLY A 105 0.66 13.07 5.61
CA GLY A 105 -0.18 13.69 6.63
C GLY A 105 -1.23 12.78 7.25
N ASP A 106 -1.41 11.57 6.71
CA ASP A 106 -2.29 10.56 7.30
C ASP A 106 -1.69 9.98 8.59
N THR A 107 -2.54 9.39 9.43
CA THR A 107 -2.13 8.70 10.66
C THR A 107 -2.86 7.37 10.76
N THR A 108 -2.10 6.28 10.88
CA THR A 108 -2.67 4.92 10.97
C THR A 108 -2.09 4.15 12.17
N TRP A 109 -2.77 3.06 12.55
CA TRP A 109 -2.28 2.11 13.54
C TRP A 109 -1.76 0.89 12.80
N GLU A 110 -0.46 0.64 12.90
CA GLU A 110 0.23 -0.43 12.18
C GLU A 110 0.72 -1.51 13.16
N PRO A 111 0.60 -2.80 12.82
CA PRO A 111 1.18 -3.88 13.61
C PRO A 111 2.72 -3.83 13.56
N TYR A 112 3.37 -4.39 14.58
CA TYR A 112 4.85 -4.43 14.64
C TYR A 112 5.52 -4.93 13.35
N ALA A 113 4.96 -5.94 12.69
CA ALA A 113 5.51 -6.52 11.44
C ALA A 113 5.51 -5.56 10.23
N ASN A 114 4.80 -4.43 10.31
CA ASN A 114 4.81 -3.41 9.26
C ASN A 114 5.82 -2.28 9.55
N VAL A 115 6.36 -2.22 10.78
CA VAL A 115 7.14 -1.07 11.28
C VAL A 115 8.49 -1.46 11.88
N ASP A 116 8.81 -2.75 11.92
CA ASP A 116 10.01 -3.31 12.56
C ASP A 116 11.32 -2.87 11.91
N GLU A 117 11.28 -2.46 10.65
CA GLU A 117 12.43 -1.94 9.90
C GLU A 117 12.53 -0.40 9.88
N LEU A 118 11.64 0.32 10.59
CA LEU A 118 11.62 1.79 10.56
C LEU A 118 12.60 2.44 11.55
N GLU A 119 13.43 3.36 11.08
CA GLU A 119 14.26 4.22 11.96
C GLU A 119 13.40 5.02 12.96
N ALA A 120 12.20 5.43 12.53
CA ALA A 120 11.25 6.12 13.41
C ALA A 120 10.82 5.25 14.61
N LEU A 121 10.81 3.92 14.46
CA LEU A 121 10.54 3.01 15.58
C LEU A 121 11.72 2.93 16.54
N ASP A 122 12.96 2.90 16.04
CA ASP A 122 14.16 2.92 16.88
C ASP A 122 14.22 4.21 17.72
N GLN A 123 13.89 5.35 17.11
CA GLN A 123 13.80 6.64 17.79
C GLN A 123 12.69 6.60 18.87
N TYR A 124 11.56 5.99 18.56
CA TYR A 124 10.47 5.80 19.53
C TYR A 124 10.90 4.93 20.72
N PHE A 125 11.58 3.80 20.46
CA PHE A 125 12.11 2.94 21.51
C PHE A 125 13.12 3.66 22.39
N ALA A 126 14.01 4.46 21.80
CA ALA A 126 14.95 5.29 22.55
C ALA A 126 14.23 6.31 23.46
N LEU A 127 13.14 6.92 22.99
CA LEU A 127 12.31 7.83 23.79
C LEU A 127 11.56 7.13 24.93
N GLN A 128 11.12 5.88 24.71
CA GLN A 128 10.48 5.07 25.75
C GLN A 128 11.48 4.39 26.69
N GLY A 129 12.78 4.39 26.36
CA GLY A 129 13.82 3.71 27.13
C GLY A 129 13.76 2.18 27.03
N VAL A 130 13.25 1.65 25.92
CA VAL A 130 13.14 0.20 25.64
C VAL A 130 14.07 -0.21 24.51
N GLN A 131 14.37 -1.51 24.40
CA GLN A 131 15.19 -2.05 23.28
C GLN A 131 14.39 -2.98 22.37
N SER A 132 13.26 -3.50 22.84
CA SER A 132 12.43 -4.42 22.07
C SER A 132 10.95 -4.14 22.29
N VAL A 133 10.12 -4.53 21.32
CA VAL A 133 8.66 -4.51 21.43
C VAL A 133 8.16 -5.30 22.65
N HIS A 134 8.90 -6.33 23.09
CA HIS A 134 8.55 -7.12 24.26
C HIS A 134 8.64 -6.33 25.58
N ASP A 135 9.42 -5.25 25.62
CA ASP A 135 9.54 -4.39 26.80
C ASP A 135 8.35 -3.42 26.93
N LEU A 136 7.55 -3.27 25.87
CA LEU A 136 6.35 -2.43 25.84
C LEU A 136 5.11 -3.14 26.38
N GLU A 137 5.12 -4.48 26.44
CA GLU A 137 4.04 -5.19 27.11
C GLU A 137 4.12 -4.95 28.62
N PRO A 138 3.01 -4.57 29.29
CA PRO A 138 3.00 -4.52 30.73
C PRO A 138 3.26 -5.93 31.23
N SER A 139 4.48 -6.18 31.71
CA SER A 139 4.83 -7.43 32.38
C SER A 139 3.70 -7.77 33.35
N THR A 140 3.00 -8.86 33.08
CA THR A 140 2.07 -9.41 34.05
C THR A 140 2.93 -9.77 35.25
N ARG A 141 2.98 -8.87 36.24
CA ARG A 141 3.74 -9.07 37.46
C ARG A 141 3.29 -10.39 38.07
N ARG A 142 4.19 -11.38 37.99
CA ARG A 142 4.21 -12.59 38.80
C ARG A 142 3.87 -12.22 40.25
N ALA A 143 2.69 -12.63 40.72
CA ALA A 143 2.33 -12.51 42.12
C ALA A 143 3.39 -13.22 42.98
N PRO A 144 3.85 -12.63 44.11
CA PRO A 144 4.77 -13.33 44.99
C PRO A 144 4.05 -14.54 45.59
N ALA A 145 4.70 -15.71 45.54
CA ALA A 145 4.25 -16.91 46.21
C ALA A 145 4.14 -16.62 47.71
N ALA A 146 2.92 -16.70 48.24
CA ALA A 146 2.68 -16.62 49.67
C ALA A 146 3.35 -17.82 50.35
N ALA A 147 4.47 -17.57 51.03
CA ALA A 147 5.02 -18.48 52.01
C ALA A 147 4.13 -18.44 53.26
N ALA A 148 3.28 -19.46 53.43
CA ALA A 148 2.68 -19.76 54.72
C ALA A 148 3.54 -20.82 55.40
N ALA A 149 4.29 -20.36 56.41
CA ALA A 149 4.99 -21.18 57.36
C ALA A 149 4.00 -21.96 58.25
N ARG A 150 4.55 -23.05 58.80
CA ARG A 150 3.99 -24.07 59.70
C ARG A 150 2.99 -23.59 60.76
#